data_AF-A0A913YAZ2-F1
#
_entry.id   AF-A0A913YAZ2-F1
#
_cell.length_a   1.000
_cell.length_b   1.000
_cell.length_c   1.000
_cell.angle_alpha   90.00
_cell.angle_beta   90.00
_cell.angle_gamma   90.00
#
_symmetry.space_group_name_H-M   'P 1'
#
loop_
_entity.id
_entity.type
_entity.pdbx_description
1 polymer ?
#
loop_
_entity_poly.entity_id
_entity_poly.type
_entity_poly.pdbx_seq_one_letter_code
_entity_poly.pdbx_strand_id
1 'polypeptide(L)'
;MLKAGRHFEKVLLRILDELTSIERSKLCFYCRKDSPKPPNQEEMQQLFRELQDRNMISSSNVSFLKEFTNTILRYDLTNILLEYESEVEVGTILKEYAVFRDENPNFDCPEMSSTQIISKHLSRKFTNCSEPLTKIVRLSKDTSFQDDLRLSIDEMTREGNELCWSSILQILGFSSELAYRRMCLFPGPSKFHRLLSDIDDVRLVLQEFKIASWMARNGGVAVFAKFITNQDPKEIARQEEIKGLVAQIIC
;
A
#
# COMPACT_ATOMS: atom_id res chain seq x y z
N MET A 1 0.34 -0.18 -15.62
CA MET A 1 1.28 -1.31 -15.42
C MET A 1 2.76 -0.90 -15.49
N LEU A 2 3.19 -0.03 -16.40
CA LEU A 2 4.62 0.36 -16.57
C LEU A 2 5.31 0.98 -15.33
N LYS A 3 4.59 1.57 -14.38
CA LYS A 3 5.18 2.13 -13.14
C LYS A 3 5.42 1.08 -12.05
N ALA A 4 4.52 0.09 -11.92
CA ALA A 4 4.64 -0.99 -10.94
C ALA A 4 5.82 -1.93 -11.28
N GLY A 5 6.01 -2.24 -12.57
CA GLY A 5 7.18 -2.99 -13.04
C GLY A 5 8.49 -2.26 -12.75
N ARG A 6 8.55 -0.95 -13.05
CA ARG A 6 9.73 -0.12 -12.74
C ARG A 6 10.03 -0.02 -11.24
N HIS A 7 9.02 0.01 -10.39
CA HIS A 7 9.22 0.00 -8.94
C HIS A 7 9.77 -1.35 -8.46
N PHE A 8 9.21 -2.45 -8.95
CA PHE A 8 9.70 -3.79 -8.65
C PHE A 8 11.18 -3.96 -9.06
N GLU A 9 11.54 -3.54 -10.27
CA GLU A 9 12.92 -3.57 -10.75
C GLU A 9 13.87 -2.78 -9.85
N LYS A 10 13.46 -1.59 -9.37
CA LYS A 10 14.26 -0.82 -8.40
C LYS A 10 14.48 -1.56 -7.09
N VAL A 11 13.47 -2.28 -6.59
CA VAL A 11 13.60 -3.10 -5.38
C VAL A 11 14.56 -4.26 -5.62
N LEU A 12 14.49 -4.94 -6.76
CA LEU A 12 15.42 -6.00 -7.12
C LEU A 12 16.87 -5.50 -7.22
N LEU A 13 17.07 -4.32 -7.82
CA LEU A 13 18.40 -3.68 -7.90
C LEU A 13 18.92 -3.31 -6.51
N ARG A 14 18.08 -2.73 -5.65
CA ARG A 14 18.45 -2.42 -4.26
C ARG A 14 18.87 -3.68 -3.50
N ILE A 15 18.12 -4.78 -3.63
CA ILE A 15 18.49 -6.06 -3.00
C ILE A 15 19.83 -6.57 -3.54
N LEU A 16 20.03 -6.49 -4.86
CA LEU A 16 21.28 -6.91 -5.49
C LEU A 16 22.49 -6.12 -4.97
N ASP A 17 22.36 -4.81 -4.83
CA ASP A 17 23.42 -3.94 -4.34
C ASP A 17 23.81 -4.26 -2.89
N GLU A 18 22.85 -4.68 -2.07
CA GLU A 18 23.04 -5.04 -0.65
C GLU A 18 23.48 -6.51 -0.44
N LEU A 19 23.41 -7.35 -1.48
CA LEU A 19 23.93 -8.72 -1.44
C LEU A 19 25.44 -8.72 -1.66
N THR A 20 26.19 -9.31 -0.73
CA THR A 20 27.62 -9.57 -0.89
C THR A 20 27.88 -10.58 -1.99
N SER A 21 29.11 -10.59 -2.51
CA SER A 21 29.58 -11.58 -3.49
C SER A 21 29.27 -13.03 -3.08
N ILE A 22 29.47 -13.38 -1.80
CA ILE A 22 29.18 -14.72 -1.26
C ILE A 22 27.67 -15.02 -1.30
N GLU A 23 26.83 -14.07 -0.91
CA GLU A 23 25.38 -14.26 -0.88
C GLU A 23 24.77 -14.32 -2.29
N ARG A 24 25.35 -13.59 -3.26
CA ARG A 24 24.97 -13.72 -4.67
C ARG A 24 25.26 -15.12 -5.20
N SER A 25 26.41 -15.71 -4.84
CA SER A 25 26.73 -17.11 -5.15
C SER A 25 25.72 -18.07 -4.52
N LYS A 26 25.33 -17.83 -3.26
CA LYS A 26 24.30 -18.62 -2.57
C LYS A 26 22.95 -18.55 -3.30
N LEU A 27 22.54 -17.37 -3.77
CA LEU A 27 21.30 -17.22 -4.55
C LEU A 27 21.38 -17.99 -5.87
N CYS A 28 22.50 -17.88 -6.60
CA CYS A 28 22.71 -18.66 -7.83
C CYS A 28 22.64 -20.17 -7.56
N PHE A 29 23.32 -20.64 -6.51
CA PHE A 29 23.28 -22.04 -6.11
C PHE A 29 21.87 -22.47 -5.72
N TYR A 30 21.15 -21.64 -4.97
CA TYR A 30 19.78 -21.91 -4.56
C TYR A 30 18.83 -22.04 -5.76
N CYS A 31 19.00 -21.20 -6.79
CA CYS A 31 18.14 -21.20 -7.98
C CYS A 31 18.54 -22.23 -9.05
N ARG A 32 19.83 -22.41 -9.31
CA ARG A 32 20.37 -23.20 -10.44
C ARG A 32 21.07 -24.49 -10.01
N LYS A 33 21.27 -24.71 -8.70
CA LYS A 33 22.11 -25.80 -8.14
C LYS A 33 23.54 -25.79 -8.66
N ASP A 34 24.03 -24.60 -8.99
CA ASP A 34 25.36 -24.37 -9.57
C ASP A 34 25.98 -23.10 -8.96
N SER A 35 27.26 -23.14 -8.56
CA SER A 35 28.14 -21.96 -8.48
C SER A 35 29.55 -22.32 -7.97
N PRO A 36 30.58 -22.35 -8.84
CA PRO A 36 31.98 -22.37 -8.42
C PRO A 36 32.62 -20.97 -8.30
N LYS A 37 31.97 -19.90 -8.81
CA LYS A 37 32.47 -18.51 -8.74
C LYS A 37 31.34 -17.50 -8.49
N PRO A 38 31.64 -16.35 -7.85
CA PRO A 38 30.62 -15.34 -7.60
C PRO A 38 30.13 -14.67 -8.89
N PRO A 39 28.81 -14.56 -9.07
CA PRO A 39 28.24 -13.93 -10.25
C PRO A 39 28.41 -12.41 -10.21
N ASN A 40 28.58 -11.81 -11.38
CA ASN A 40 28.60 -10.36 -11.55
C ASN A 40 27.17 -9.76 -11.56
N GLN A 41 27.07 -8.44 -11.66
CA GLN A 41 25.78 -7.74 -11.61
C GLN A 41 24.86 -8.08 -12.80
N GLU A 42 25.40 -8.20 -14.01
CA GLU A 42 24.63 -8.54 -15.21
C GLU A 42 24.07 -9.97 -15.13
N GLU A 43 24.88 -10.92 -14.65
CA GLU A 43 24.48 -12.32 -14.42
C GLU A 43 23.35 -12.42 -13.39
N MET A 44 23.39 -11.58 -12.34
CA MET A 44 22.33 -11.53 -11.34
C MET A 44 21.04 -10.89 -11.86
N GLN A 45 21.14 -9.85 -12.68
CA GLN A 45 19.98 -9.29 -13.36
C GLN A 45 19.34 -10.31 -14.31
N GLN A 46 20.16 -11.06 -15.03
CA GLN A 46 19.69 -12.14 -15.89
C GLN A 46 19.01 -13.25 -15.08
N LEU A 47 19.55 -13.62 -13.92
CA LEU A 47 18.90 -14.56 -13.00
C LEU A 47 17.53 -14.05 -12.54
N PHE A 48 17.38 -12.77 -12.19
CA PHE A 48 16.06 -12.23 -11.83
C PHE A 48 15.06 -12.32 -12.97
N ARG A 49 15.48 -12.03 -14.22
CA ARG A 49 14.60 -12.21 -15.39
C ARG A 49 14.17 -13.67 -15.54
N GLU A 50 15.09 -14.62 -15.41
CA GLU A 50 14.75 -16.05 -15.44
C GLU A 50 13.76 -16.44 -14.34
N LEU A 51 13.92 -15.91 -13.12
CA LEU A 51 12.98 -16.14 -12.03
C LEU A 51 11.60 -15.54 -12.33
N GLN A 52 11.54 -14.38 -13.01
CA GLN A 52 10.29 -13.80 -13.48
C GLN A 52 9.63 -14.65 -14.57
N ASP A 53 10.41 -15.10 -15.56
CA ASP A 53 9.93 -15.96 -16.66
C ASP A 53 9.38 -17.30 -16.14
N ARG A 54 9.94 -17.80 -15.03
CA ARG A 54 9.48 -19.00 -14.33
C ARG A 54 8.33 -18.74 -13.34
N ASN A 55 7.80 -17.52 -13.28
CA ASN A 55 6.77 -17.08 -12.32
C ASN A 55 7.14 -17.30 -10.84
N MET A 56 8.43 -17.41 -10.53
CA MET A 56 8.90 -17.57 -9.15
C MET A 56 8.88 -16.24 -8.40
N ILE A 57 9.11 -15.14 -9.13
CA ILE A 57 9.00 -13.78 -8.61
C ILE A 57 8.20 -12.91 -9.58
N SER A 58 7.46 -11.93 -9.08
CA SER A 58 6.78 -10.90 -9.89
C SER A 58 6.53 -9.65 -9.06
N SER A 59 6.04 -8.58 -9.67
CA SER A 59 5.67 -7.35 -8.96
C SER A 59 4.55 -7.53 -7.93
N SER A 60 3.87 -8.68 -7.90
CA SER A 60 2.85 -9.03 -6.91
C SER A 60 3.20 -10.28 -6.10
N ASN A 61 4.36 -10.90 -6.35
CA ASN A 61 4.80 -12.10 -5.63
C ASN A 61 6.30 -12.03 -5.37
N VAL A 62 6.66 -11.77 -4.12
CA VAL A 62 8.06 -11.75 -3.66
C VAL A 62 8.36 -12.87 -2.66
N SER A 63 7.48 -13.86 -2.53
CA SER A 63 7.57 -14.92 -1.53
C SER A 63 8.87 -15.72 -1.65
N PHE A 64 9.28 -16.05 -2.88
CA PHE A 64 10.55 -16.74 -3.12
C PHE A 64 11.76 -15.95 -2.62
N LEU A 65 11.80 -14.63 -2.86
CA LEU A 65 12.89 -13.79 -2.37
C LEU A 65 12.88 -13.70 -0.85
N LYS A 66 11.69 -13.60 -0.22
CA LYS A 66 11.57 -13.59 1.25
C LYS A 66 12.06 -14.90 1.87
N GLU A 67 11.72 -16.04 1.26
CA GLU A 67 12.20 -17.35 1.69
C GLU A 67 13.73 -17.43 1.61
N PHE A 68 14.29 -16.98 0.49
CA PHE A 68 15.74 -16.94 0.33
C PHE A 68 16.43 -16.03 1.35
N THR A 69 15.98 -14.78 1.51
CA THR A 69 16.61 -13.83 2.45
C THR A 69 16.51 -14.31 3.89
N ASN A 70 15.41 -14.97 4.27
CA ASN A 70 15.28 -15.64 5.56
C ASN A 70 16.25 -16.83 5.69
N THR A 71 16.41 -17.63 4.65
CA THR A 71 17.32 -18.80 4.64
C THR A 71 18.78 -18.39 4.85
N ILE A 72 19.19 -17.25 4.31
CA ILE A 72 20.55 -16.70 4.52
C ILE A 72 20.65 -15.76 5.74
N LEU A 73 19.58 -15.64 6.54
CA LEU A 73 19.51 -14.81 7.75
C LEU A 73 19.72 -13.31 7.51
N ARG A 74 19.35 -12.81 6.32
CA ARG A 74 19.39 -11.39 5.94
C ARG A 74 18.04 -10.71 6.19
N TYR A 75 17.72 -10.52 7.47
CA TYR A 75 16.46 -9.91 7.92
C TYR A 75 16.26 -8.47 7.44
N ASP A 76 17.35 -7.74 7.23
CA ASP A 76 17.35 -6.42 6.61
C ASP A 76 16.76 -6.45 5.19
N LEU A 77 17.15 -7.45 4.38
CA LEU A 77 16.60 -7.65 3.04
C LEU A 77 15.17 -8.17 3.07
N THR A 78 14.85 -9.08 4.00
CA THR A 78 13.46 -9.50 4.24
C THR A 78 12.57 -8.31 4.57
N ASN A 79 13.04 -7.35 5.37
CA ASN A 79 12.28 -6.15 5.71
C ASN A 79 12.01 -5.25 4.49
N ILE A 80 12.98 -5.10 3.58
CA ILE A 80 12.77 -4.38 2.30
C ILE A 80 11.65 -5.04 1.48
N LEU A 81 11.62 -6.37 1.43
CA LEU A 81 10.59 -7.13 0.71
C LEU A 81 9.21 -7.02 1.36
N LEU A 82 9.13 -7.06 2.69
CA LEU A 82 7.88 -6.88 3.44
C LEU A 82 7.32 -5.45 3.28
N GLU A 83 8.19 -4.45 3.25
CA GLU A 83 7.81 -3.06 2.97
C GLU A 83 7.24 -2.93 1.54
N TYR A 84 7.94 -3.48 0.54
CA TYR A 84 7.45 -3.50 -0.84
C TYR A 84 6.09 -4.19 -0.98
N GLU A 85 5.92 -5.35 -0.34
CA GLU A 85 4.65 -6.08 -0.32
C GLU A 85 3.53 -5.20 0.27
N SER A 86 3.79 -4.56 1.40
CA SER A 86 2.83 -3.64 2.03
C SER A 86 2.49 -2.45 1.12
N GLU A 87 3.45 -1.90 0.36
CA GLU A 87 3.19 -0.83 -0.62
C GLU A 87 2.30 -1.28 -1.79
N VAL A 88 2.48 -2.53 -2.25
CA VAL A 88 1.65 -3.14 -3.29
C VAL A 88 0.24 -3.39 -2.77
N GLU A 89 0.12 -3.90 -1.55
CA GLU A 89 -1.15 -4.15 -0.88
C GLU A 89 -1.93 -2.86 -0.62
N VAL A 90 -1.27 -1.79 -0.16
CA VAL A 90 -1.90 -0.45 -0.03
C VAL A 90 -2.42 0.02 -1.38
N GLY A 91 -1.63 -0.08 -2.44
CA GLY A 91 -2.08 0.26 -3.80
C GLY A 91 -3.25 -0.60 -4.29
N THR A 92 -3.38 -1.83 -3.79
CA THR A 92 -4.50 -2.74 -4.09
C THR A 92 -5.75 -2.33 -3.32
N ILE A 93 -5.61 -2.00 -2.03
CA ILE A 93 -6.70 -1.47 -1.19
C ILE A 93 -7.34 -0.23 -1.83
N LEU A 94 -6.52 0.73 -2.29
CA LEU A 94 -7.02 1.97 -2.90
C LEU A 94 -7.83 1.70 -4.20
N LYS A 95 -7.43 0.69 -4.99
CA LYS A 95 -8.14 0.32 -6.23
C LYS A 95 -9.43 -0.42 -5.93
N GLU A 96 -9.37 -1.41 -5.05
CA GLU A 96 -10.53 -2.21 -4.63
C GLU A 96 -11.56 -1.34 -3.91
N TYR A 97 -11.13 -0.31 -3.18
CA TYR A 97 -12.03 0.67 -2.58
C TYR A 97 -12.99 1.27 -3.61
N ALA A 98 -12.47 1.74 -4.75
CA ALA A 98 -13.29 2.37 -5.79
C ALA A 98 -14.32 1.38 -6.37
N VAL A 99 -13.94 0.11 -6.52
CA VAL A 99 -14.83 -0.97 -6.96
C VAL A 99 -15.97 -1.15 -5.95
N PHE A 100 -15.66 -1.35 -4.66
CA PHE A 100 -16.69 -1.48 -3.61
C PHE A 100 -17.52 -0.21 -3.41
N ARG A 101 -17.00 0.95 -3.80
CA ARG A 101 -17.71 2.23 -3.71
C ARG A 101 -18.74 2.39 -4.83
N ASP A 102 -18.41 1.97 -6.04
CA ASP A 102 -19.30 2.00 -7.21
C ASP A 102 -20.33 0.84 -7.19
N GLU A 103 -19.90 -0.34 -6.73
CA GLU A 103 -20.74 -1.52 -6.59
C GLU A 103 -21.55 -1.48 -5.28
N ASN A 104 -22.59 -2.31 -5.17
CA ASN A 104 -23.34 -2.41 -3.91
C ASN A 104 -22.41 -2.98 -2.82
N PRO A 105 -22.05 -2.21 -1.77
CA PRO A 105 -21.10 -2.64 -0.73
C PRO A 105 -21.62 -3.80 0.13
N ASN A 106 -22.84 -4.29 -0.13
CA ASN A 106 -23.44 -5.48 0.46
C ASN A 106 -23.17 -6.77 -0.34
N PHE A 107 -22.33 -6.73 -1.37
CA PHE A 107 -21.87 -7.96 -2.02
C PHE A 107 -20.99 -8.76 -1.06
N ASP A 108 -21.52 -9.87 -0.54
CA ASP A 108 -20.82 -10.81 0.32
C ASP A 108 -20.23 -11.94 -0.54
N CYS A 109 -18.93 -11.85 -0.82
CA CYS A 109 -18.15 -12.94 -1.37
C CYS A 109 -17.66 -13.82 -0.20
N PRO A 110 -17.84 -15.16 -0.24
CA PRO A 110 -17.43 -16.06 0.84
C PRO A 110 -15.91 -16.08 1.12
N GLU A 111 -15.10 -15.76 0.11
CA GLU A 111 -13.64 -15.78 0.21
C GLU A 111 -13.07 -14.40 -0.19
N MET A 112 -13.06 -13.46 0.76
CA MET A 112 -12.41 -12.17 0.57
C MET A 112 -10.94 -12.22 1.00
N SER A 113 -10.06 -11.65 0.19
CA SER A 113 -8.68 -11.37 0.58
C SER A 113 -8.64 -10.32 1.70
N SER A 114 -7.50 -10.21 2.41
CA SER A 114 -7.32 -9.17 3.43
C SER A 114 -7.47 -7.76 2.86
N THR A 115 -6.96 -7.50 1.65
CA THR A 115 -7.12 -6.19 0.98
C THR A 115 -8.59 -5.90 0.67
N GLN A 116 -9.36 -6.91 0.24
CA GLN A 116 -10.78 -6.76 -0.04
C GLN A 116 -11.59 -6.49 1.22
N ILE A 117 -11.29 -7.18 2.33
CA ILE A 117 -11.90 -6.94 3.64
C ILE A 117 -11.69 -5.48 4.07
N ILE A 118 -10.46 -5.00 3.98
CA ILE A 118 -10.10 -3.62 4.34
C ILE A 118 -10.83 -2.63 3.43
N SER A 119 -10.74 -2.81 2.12
CA SER A 119 -11.36 -1.93 1.11
C SER A 119 -12.87 -1.81 1.28
N LYS A 120 -13.54 -2.96 1.49
CA LYS A 120 -14.97 -3.01 1.76
C LYS A 120 -15.32 -2.28 3.06
N HIS A 121 -14.59 -2.51 4.14
CA HIS A 121 -14.80 -1.81 5.39
C HIS A 121 -14.64 -0.29 5.22
N LEU A 122 -13.56 0.15 4.56
CA LEU A 122 -13.31 1.55 4.26
C LEU A 122 -14.47 2.16 3.46
N SER A 123 -14.91 1.48 2.39
CA SER A 123 -16.00 1.99 1.54
C SER A 123 -17.28 2.23 2.35
N ARG A 124 -17.65 1.31 3.25
CA ARG A 124 -18.82 1.46 4.13
C ARG A 124 -18.63 2.61 5.12
N LYS A 125 -17.47 2.69 5.76
CA LYS A 125 -17.19 3.67 6.81
C LYS A 125 -17.12 5.11 6.28
N PHE A 126 -16.51 5.32 5.12
CA PHE A 126 -16.29 6.64 4.53
C PHE A 126 -17.38 7.06 3.55
N THR A 127 -18.40 6.21 3.33
CA THR A 127 -19.53 6.53 2.46
C THR A 127 -20.20 7.85 2.83
N ASN A 128 -20.36 8.09 4.14
CA ASN A 128 -21.09 9.23 4.69
C ASN A 128 -20.20 10.47 4.92
N CYS A 129 -18.87 10.35 4.76
CA CYS A 129 -17.94 11.49 4.84
C CYS A 129 -17.93 12.33 3.55
N SER A 130 -18.98 12.19 2.73
CA SER A 130 -18.99 12.63 1.33
C SER A 130 -19.00 14.13 1.15
N GLU A 131 -19.77 14.87 1.96
CA GLU A 131 -19.93 16.32 1.77
C GLU A 131 -18.67 17.13 2.12
N PRO A 132 -18.04 16.94 3.29
CA PRO A 132 -16.82 17.66 3.64
C PRO A 132 -15.68 17.40 2.64
N LEU A 133 -15.49 16.14 2.23
CA LEU A 133 -14.45 15.78 1.26
C LEU A 133 -14.77 16.30 -0.14
N THR A 134 -16.04 16.33 -0.54
CA THR A 134 -16.46 16.96 -1.81
C THR A 134 -16.13 18.46 -1.80
N LYS A 135 -16.30 19.15 -0.68
CA LYS A 135 -15.94 20.56 -0.53
C LYS A 135 -14.43 20.76 -0.67
N ILE A 136 -13.62 19.93 0.00
CA ILE A 136 -12.15 19.96 -0.13
C ILE A 136 -11.74 19.77 -1.58
N VAL A 137 -12.22 18.71 -2.25
CA VAL A 137 -11.88 18.43 -3.66
C VAL A 137 -12.26 19.59 -4.58
N ARG A 138 -13.41 20.24 -4.35
CA ARG A 138 -13.83 21.41 -5.15
C ARG A 138 -12.93 22.62 -4.94
N LEU A 139 -12.53 22.88 -3.69
CA LEU A 139 -11.64 23.98 -3.35
C LEU A 139 -10.21 23.72 -3.82
N SER A 140 -9.81 22.46 -3.93
CA SER A 140 -8.49 22.05 -4.39
C SER A 140 -8.40 21.72 -5.88
N LYS A 141 -9.35 22.22 -6.67
CA LYS A 141 -9.31 22.05 -8.12
C LYS A 141 -8.01 22.56 -8.74
N ASP A 142 -7.48 23.66 -8.20
CA ASP A 142 -6.32 24.38 -8.72
C ASP A 142 -5.05 24.14 -7.90
N THR A 143 -5.12 23.39 -6.79
CA THR A 143 -3.97 23.01 -5.97
C THR A 143 -3.49 21.58 -6.30
N SER A 144 -2.26 21.29 -5.89
CA SER A 144 -1.70 19.94 -6.03
C SER A 144 -2.45 18.99 -5.08
N PHE A 145 -3.05 17.94 -5.64
CA PHE A 145 -3.72 16.88 -4.88
C PHE A 145 -2.81 16.25 -3.82
N GLN A 146 -1.51 16.12 -4.12
CA GLN A 146 -0.54 15.61 -3.17
C GLN A 146 -0.38 16.55 -1.97
N ASP A 147 -0.47 17.87 -2.17
CA ASP A 147 -0.27 18.84 -1.09
C ASP A 147 -1.47 18.85 -0.13
N ASP A 148 -2.70 18.77 -0.65
CA ASP A 148 -3.89 18.64 0.22
C ASP A 148 -3.84 17.35 1.04
N LEU A 149 -3.37 16.27 0.41
CA LEU A 149 -3.23 14.97 1.05
C LEU A 149 -2.15 15.01 2.13
N ARG A 150 -0.98 15.61 1.85
CA ARG A 150 0.10 15.82 2.81
C ARG A 150 -0.38 16.60 4.01
N LEU A 151 -1.02 17.76 3.80
CA LEU A 151 -1.53 18.60 4.88
C LEU A 151 -2.53 17.85 5.78
N SER A 152 -3.40 17.05 5.16
CA SER A 152 -4.41 16.27 5.90
C SER A 152 -3.77 15.13 6.70
N ILE A 153 -2.79 14.43 6.15
CA ILE A 153 -2.08 13.37 6.87
C ILE A 153 -1.18 13.96 7.96
N ASP A 154 -0.52 15.08 7.70
CA ASP A 154 0.24 15.84 8.71
C ASP A 154 -0.65 16.23 9.89
N GLU A 155 -1.87 16.68 9.65
CA GLU A 155 -2.85 16.97 10.71
C GLU A 155 -3.21 15.71 11.49
N MET A 156 -3.55 14.61 10.80
CA MET A 156 -3.90 13.33 11.44
C MET A 156 -2.74 12.70 12.23
N THR A 157 -1.51 13.08 11.91
CA THR A 157 -0.28 12.59 12.55
C THR A 157 0.35 13.62 13.50
N ARG A 158 -0.24 14.81 13.64
CA ARG A 158 0.21 15.83 14.58
C ARG A 158 -0.16 15.45 16.02
N GLU A 159 0.58 16.04 16.96
CA GLU A 159 0.37 15.94 18.42
C GLU A 159 0.69 14.57 19.05
N GLY A 160 1.91 14.06 18.86
CA GLY A 160 2.41 12.91 19.64
C GLY A 160 1.64 11.60 19.43
N ASN A 161 0.75 11.54 18.44
CA ASN A 161 0.02 10.36 18.07
C ASN A 161 0.95 9.42 17.30
N GLU A 162 1.46 8.41 18.00
CA GLU A 162 2.14 7.29 17.35
C GLU A 162 1.19 6.64 16.32
N LEU A 163 1.75 6.25 15.17
CA LEU A 163 1.00 5.48 14.18
C LEU A 163 0.46 4.20 14.83
N CYS A 164 -0.84 3.96 14.65
CA CYS A 164 -1.54 2.78 15.13
C CYS A 164 -2.56 2.34 14.07
N TRP A 165 -3.12 1.14 14.19
CA TRP A 165 -4.06 0.65 13.18
C TRP A 165 -5.30 1.55 12.99
N SER A 166 -5.72 2.27 14.03
CA SER A 166 -6.82 3.22 13.93
C SER A 166 -6.46 4.43 13.06
N SER A 167 -5.27 5.02 13.23
CA SER A 167 -4.82 6.14 12.39
C SER A 167 -4.53 5.69 10.96
N ILE A 168 -3.95 4.50 10.75
CA ILE A 168 -3.77 3.90 9.41
C ILE A 168 -5.12 3.73 8.70
N LEU A 169 -6.14 3.25 9.40
CA LEU A 169 -7.50 3.12 8.86
C LEU A 169 -8.08 4.47 8.45
N GLN A 170 -7.87 5.51 9.24
CA GLN A 170 -8.33 6.86 8.93
C GLN A 170 -7.60 7.43 7.70
N ILE A 171 -6.27 7.34 7.68
CA ILE A 171 -5.43 7.82 6.58
C ILE A 171 -5.81 7.13 5.27
N LEU A 172 -5.89 5.79 5.26
CA LEU A 172 -6.23 5.04 4.06
C LEU A 172 -7.66 5.33 3.60
N GLY A 173 -8.63 5.42 4.52
CA GLY A 173 -10.00 5.75 4.19
C GLY A 173 -10.17 7.14 3.61
N PHE A 174 -9.56 8.14 4.24
CA PHE A 174 -9.52 9.52 3.75
C PHE A 174 -8.89 9.59 2.35
N SER A 175 -7.70 9.00 2.18
CA SER A 175 -6.97 9.01 0.91
C SER A 175 -7.78 8.35 -0.21
N SER A 176 -8.43 7.22 0.08
CA SER A 176 -9.25 6.47 -0.87
C SER A 176 -10.47 7.28 -1.30
N GLU A 177 -11.21 7.85 -0.35
CA GLU A 177 -12.41 8.64 -0.65
C GLU A 177 -12.05 9.94 -1.37
N LEU A 178 -10.94 10.59 -1.01
CA LEU A 178 -10.48 11.81 -1.69
C LEU A 178 -10.14 11.53 -3.17
N ALA A 179 -9.36 10.47 -3.44
CA ALA A 179 -9.04 10.04 -4.80
C ALA A 179 -10.30 9.65 -5.60
N TYR A 180 -11.21 8.90 -4.99
CA TYR A 180 -12.47 8.51 -5.61
C TYR A 180 -13.35 9.74 -5.95
N ARG A 181 -13.46 10.72 -5.05
CA ARG A 181 -14.24 11.94 -5.29
C ARG A 181 -13.63 12.79 -6.40
N ARG A 182 -12.30 12.93 -6.41
CA ARG A 182 -11.59 13.63 -7.48
C ARG A 182 -11.78 12.95 -8.83
N MET A 183 -11.75 11.62 -8.89
CA MET A 183 -12.15 10.85 -10.07
C MET A 183 -13.58 11.19 -10.53
N CYS A 184 -14.54 11.25 -9.61
CA CYS A 184 -15.94 11.50 -9.94
C CYS A 184 -16.22 12.94 -10.39
N LEU A 185 -15.59 13.93 -9.75
CA LEU A 185 -15.82 15.36 -10.01
C LEU A 185 -14.97 15.90 -11.16
N PHE A 186 -13.74 15.42 -11.30
CA PHE A 186 -12.77 15.87 -12.30
C PHE A 186 -12.19 14.69 -13.11
N PRO A 187 -13.05 13.90 -13.77
CA PRO A 187 -12.64 12.67 -14.45
C PRO A 187 -11.63 12.90 -15.57
N GLY A 188 -11.52 14.13 -16.09
CA GLY A 188 -10.74 14.41 -17.28
C GLY A 188 -11.19 13.55 -18.46
N PRO A 189 -10.27 13.06 -19.30
CA PRO A 189 -10.62 12.25 -20.47
C PRO A 189 -11.09 10.82 -20.11
N SER A 190 -10.79 10.33 -18.91
CA SER A 190 -11.16 8.98 -18.48
C SER A 190 -11.12 8.85 -16.96
N LYS A 191 -12.24 8.46 -16.35
CA LYS A 191 -12.35 8.15 -14.91
C LYS A 191 -11.26 7.16 -14.47
N PHE A 192 -11.08 6.08 -15.22
CA PHE A 192 -10.09 5.05 -14.92
C PHE A 192 -8.66 5.60 -14.89
N HIS A 193 -8.29 6.42 -15.89
CA HIS A 193 -6.95 7.03 -15.91
C HIS A 193 -6.75 8.04 -14.79
N ARG A 194 -7.78 8.84 -14.47
CA ARG A 194 -7.76 9.76 -13.33
C ARG A 194 -7.54 9.01 -12.02
N LEU A 195 -8.31 7.95 -11.77
CA LEU A 195 -8.19 7.13 -10.57
C LEU A 195 -6.79 6.53 -10.42
N LEU A 196 -6.23 5.95 -11.49
CA LEU A 196 -4.89 5.40 -11.43
C LEU A 196 -3.82 6.48 -11.16
N SER A 197 -3.98 7.67 -11.73
CA SER A 197 -3.10 8.81 -11.46
C SER A 197 -3.19 9.26 -10.00
N ASP A 198 -4.41 9.48 -9.50
CA ASP A 198 -4.63 9.93 -8.12
C ASP A 198 -4.16 8.85 -7.13
N ILE A 199 -4.32 7.55 -7.44
CA ILE A 199 -3.76 6.46 -6.62
C ILE A 199 -2.23 6.49 -6.61
N ASP A 200 -1.57 6.74 -7.75
CA ASP A 200 -0.12 6.89 -7.77
C ASP A 200 0.32 8.08 -6.89
N ASP A 201 -0.39 9.20 -6.95
CA ASP A 201 -0.13 10.38 -6.12
C ASP A 201 -0.34 10.09 -4.63
N VAL A 202 -1.43 9.39 -4.26
CA VAL A 202 -1.66 8.92 -2.88
C VAL A 202 -0.49 8.07 -2.41
N ARG A 203 -0.04 7.10 -3.23
CA ARG A 203 1.05 6.20 -2.84
C ARG A 203 2.35 6.94 -2.56
N LEU A 204 2.67 7.97 -3.36
CA LEU A 204 3.85 8.80 -3.12
C LEU A 204 3.78 9.50 -1.76
N VAL A 205 2.63 10.11 -1.44
CA VAL A 205 2.46 10.75 -0.13
C VAL A 205 2.53 9.72 0.99
N LEU A 206 1.82 8.59 0.90
CA LEU A 206 1.88 7.54 1.94
C LEU A 206 3.30 6.98 2.15
N GLN A 207 4.15 7.00 1.12
CA GLN A 207 5.55 6.62 1.22
C GLN A 207 6.37 7.65 2.02
N GLU A 208 6.13 8.96 1.83
CA GLU A 208 6.78 10.03 2.61
C GLU A 208 6.49 9.88 4.11
N PHE A 209 5.25 9.51 4.45
CA PHE A 209 4.80 9.24 5.82
C PHE A 209 5.15 7.84 6.35
N LYS A 210 5.87 7.02 5.56
CA LYS A 210 6.29 5.66 5.93
C LYS A 210 5.14 4.75 6.37
N ILE A 211 3.96 4.95 5.79
CA ILE A 211 2.73 4.22 6.14
C ILE A 211 2.90 2.73 5.84
N ALA A 212 3.35 2.39 4.63
CA ALA A 212 3.59 1.00 4.25
C ALA A 212 4.70 0.35 5.09
N SER A 213 5.80 1.07 5.38
CA SER A 213 6.88 0.60 6.24
C SER A 213 6.42 0.36 7.67
N TRP A 214 5.50 1.19 8.20
CA TRP A 214 4.88 0.95 9.49
C TRP A 214 3.96 -0.28 9.45
N MET A 215 3.11 -0.41 8.42
CA MET A 215 2.24 -1.58 8.27
C MET A 215 3.04 -2.89 8.20
N ALA A 216 4.11 -2.94 7.40
CA ALA A 216 5.00 -4.09 7.29
C ALA A 216 5.54 -4.55 8.65
N ARG A 217 6.03 -3.60 9.46
CA ARG A 217 6.56 -3.86 10.81
C ARG A 217 5.52 -4.34 11.82
N ASN A 218 4.24 -4.05 11.56
CA ASN A 218 3.14 -4.41 12.44
C ASN A 218 2.34 -5.63 11.95
N GLY A 219 2.85 -6.37 10.96
CA GLY A 219 2.25 -7.61 10.46
C GLY A 219 1.37 -7.46 9.21
N GLY A 220 1.50 -6.33 8.52
CA GLY A 220 0.93 -6.10 7.19
C GLY A 220 -0.60 -6.08 7.15
N VAL A 221 -1.17 -6.27 5.96
CA VAL A 221 -2.62 -6.24 5.77
C VAL A 221 -3.35 -7.39 6.45
N ALA A 222 -2.68 -8.53 6.70
CA ALA A 222 -3.30 -9.67 7.38
C ALA A 222 -3.66 -9.31 8.83
N VAL A 223 -2.75 -8.67 9.57
CA VAL A 223 -3.03 -8.17 10.92
C VAL A 223 -4.01 -7.01 10.88
N PHE A 224 -3.90 -6.13 9.89
CA PHE A 224 -4.82 -5.02 9.75
C PHE A 224 -6.28 -5.47 9.50
N ALA A 225 -6.48 -6.45 8.65
CA ALA A 225 -7.79 -7.06 8.41
C ALA A 225 -8.35 -7.67 9.69
N LYS A 226 -7.52 -8.38 10.47
CA LYS A 226 -7.92 -8.90 11.80
C LYS A 226 -8.30 -7.79 12.78
N PHE A 227 -7.55 -6.69 12.79
CA PHE A 227 -7.89 -5.52 13.61
C PHE A 227 -9.29 -4.99 13.25
N ILE A 228 -9.60 -4.87 11.95
CA ILE A 228 -10.91 -4.42 11.47
C ILE A 228 -12.02 -5.40 11.88
N THR A 229 -11.81 -6.71 11.71
CA THR A 229 -12.84 -7.71 12.06
C THR A 229 -13.07 -7.82 13.56
N ASN A 230 -12.06 -7.47 14.37
CA ASN A 230 -12.09 -7.59 15.83
C ASN A 230 -12.39 -6.25 16.53
N GLN A 231 -12.80 -5.19 15.83
CA GLN A 231 -13.16 -3.94 16.48
C GLN A 231 -14.34 -4.16 17.44
N ASP A 232 -14.05 -4.02 18.74
CA ASP A 232 -15.01 -4.03 19.83
C ASP A 232 -16.03 -2.89 19.61
N PRO A 233 -17.34 -3.12 19.79
CA PRO A 233 -18.38 -2.07 19.78
C PRO A 233 -18.02 -0.80 20.58
N LYS A 234 -17.20 -0.92 21.64
CA LYS A 234 -16.71 0.23 22.42
C LYS A 234 -15.68 1.09 21.70
N GLU A 235 -14.82 0.49 20.87
CA GLU A 235 -13.85 1.23 20.05
C GLU A 235 -14.56 1.94 18.88
N ILE A 236 -15.65 1.36 18.38
CA ILE A 236 -16.56 2.03 17.42
C ILE A 236 -17.17 3.29 18.06
N ALA A 237 -17.58 3.23 19.34
CA ALA A 237 -18.11 4.39 20.07
C ALA A 237 -17.04 5.48 20.29
N ARG A 238 -15.78 5.10 20.55
CA ARG A 238 -14.66 6.05 20.70
C ARG A 238 -14.29 6.71 19.37
N GLN A 239 -14.42 5.99 18.26
CA GLN A 239 -14.22 6.53 16.91
C GLN A 239 -15.36 7.45 16.45
N GLU A 240 -16.58 7.27 16.96
CA GLU A 240 -17.68 8.23 16.78
C GLU A 240 -17.40 9.56 17.51
N GLU A 241 -16.76 9.50 18.68
CA GLU A 241 -16.28 10.68 19.41
C GLU A 241 -15.21 11.45 18.61
N ILE A 242 -14.28 10.71 17.99
CA ILE A 242 -13.23 11.27 17.12
C ILE A 242 -13.78 11.80 15.79
N LYS A 243 -14.85 11.21 15.23
CA LYS A 243 -15.59 11.81 14.11
C LYS A 243 -16.10 13.21 14.45
N GLY A 244 -16.49 13.44 15.70
CA GLY A 244 -16.84 14.77 16.22
C GLY A 244 -15.65 15.75 16.14
N LEU A 245 -14.44 15.28 16.45
CA LEU A 245 -13.22 16.08 16.37
C LEU A 245 -12.80 16.36 14.92
N VAL A 246 -12.89 15.39 14.02
CA VAL A 246 -12.63 15.59 12.57
C VAL A 246 -13.64 16.57 11.96
N ALA A 247 -14.90 16.55 12.40
CA ALA A 247 -15.89 17.54 12.01
C ALA A 247 -15.53 18.96 12.50
N GLN A 248 -14.82 19.08 13.63
CA GLN A 248 -14.32 20.37 14.14
C GLN A 248 -13.09 20.89 13.39
N ILE A 249 -12.25 20.01 12.84
CA ILE A 249 -11.11 20.39 12.00
C ILE A 249 -11.58 20.94 10.63
N ILE A 250 -12.77 20.54 10.17
CA ILE A 250 -13.32 20.91 8.85
C ILE A 250 -14.28 22.13 8.91
N CYS A 251 -14.53 22.68 10.11
CA CYS A 251 -15.25 23.94 10.32
C CYS A 251 -14.27 25.11 10.50
#